data_AF-A0A1U9JQB1-F1
#
_entry.id   AF-A0A1U9JQB1-F1
#
_cell.length_a   1.000
_cell.length_b   1.000
_cell.length_c   1.000
_cell.angle_alpha   90.00
_cell.angle_beta   90.00
_cell.angle_gamma   90.00
#
_symmetry.space_group_name_H-M   'P 1'
#
loop_
_entity.id
_entity.type
_entity.pdbx_description
1 polymer ?
#
loop_
_entity_poly.entity_id
_entity_poly.type
_entity_poly.pdbx_seq_one_letter_code
_entity_poly.pdbx_strand_id
1 'polypeptide(L)' 'MAGVILTPGVDSPCVARCSTALGDAVCKGCGRTFEEVTFWNVMDDSQKQAILARIASERAAQATSTPPAMPAV' A
#
# COMPACT_ATOMS: atom_id res chain seq x y z
N MET A 1 8.94 -17.81 18.81
CA MET A 1 8.14 -17.47 17.61
C MET A 1 7.56 -16.07 17.76
N ALA A 2 8.40 -15.04 17.63
CA ALA A 2 7.99 -13.63 17.59
C ALA A 2 8.84 -12.95 16.50
N GLY A 3 8.53 -13.29 15.25
CA GLY A 3 9.21 -12.78 14.07
C GLY A 3 8.58 -11.45 13.65
N VAL A 4 8.98 -10.37 14.31
CA VAL A 4 8.77 -8.99 13.87
C VAL A 4 10.03 -8.23 14.26
N ILE A 5 11.07 -8.34 13.43
CA ILE A 5 12.20 -7.41 13.48
C ILE A 5 11.67 -6.08 12.92
N LEU A 6 11.19 -5.22 13.81
CA LEU A 6 10.97 -3.81 13.54
C LEU A 6 12.35 -3.16 13.46
N THR A 7 12.98 -3.25 12.29
CA THR A 7 14.01 -2.29 11.92
C THR A 7 13.37 -0.90 12.07
N PRO A 8 13.95 0.05 12.84
CA PRO A 8 13.43 1.40 12.91
C PRO A 8 13.62 2.05 11.54
N GLY A 9 12.58 1.98 10.72
CA GLY A 9 12.54 2.38 9.32
C GLY A 9 11.10 2.62 8.91
N VAL A 10 10.93 3.27 7.75
CA VAL A 10 9.64 3.71 7.21
C VAL A 10 8.59 2.59 7.25
N ASP A 11 7.48 2.85 7.96
CA ASP A 11 6.39 1.86 8.15
C ASP A 11 5.81 1.39 6.81
N SER A 12 5.53 0.08 6.73
CA SER A 12 4.89 -0.51 5.57
C SER A 12 3.38 -0.26 5.57
N PRO A 13 2.79 0.29 4.50
CA PRO A 13 1.34 0.54 4.41
C PRO A 13 0.53 -0.73 4.08
N CYS A 14 1.12 -1.93 4.27
CA CYS A 14 0.51 -3.19 3.87
C CYS A 14 -0.63 -3.60 4.82
N VAL A 15 -1.78 -3.95 4.25
CA VAL A 15 -2.97 -4.43 4.99
C VAL A 15 -3.16 -5.95 4.88
N ALA A 16 -2.08 -6.68 4.55
CA ALA A 16 -2.06 -8.14 4.33
C ALA A 16 -3.08 -8.66 3.29
N ARG A 17 -3.60 -7.78 2.42
CA ARG A 17 -4.48 -8.13 1.30
C ARG A 17 -3.92 -7.53 0.02
N CYS A 18 -3.51 -8.39 -0.90
CA CYS A 18 -2.93 -7.99 -2.17
C CYS A 18 -3.97 -8.18 -3.29
N SER A 19 -4.38 -7.08 -3.94
CA SER A 19 -5.25 -7.18 -5.12
C SER A 19 -4.48 -7.24 -6.44
N THR A 20 -3.19 -6.88 -6.44
CA THR A 20 -2.34 -7.01 -7.64
C THR A 20 -2.04 -8.47 -7.98
N ALA A 21 -1.97 -9.33 -6.97
CA ALA A 21 -1.94 -10.79 -7.15
C ALA A 21 -3.21 -11.35 -7.83
N LEU A 22 -4.30 -10.58 -7.84
CA LEU A 22 -5.58 -10.92 -8.48
C LEU A 22 -5.74 -10.26 -9.86
N GLY A 23 -4.74 -9.51 -10.33
CA GLY A 23 -4.72 -8.89 -11.66
C GLY A 23 -4.87 -7.37 -11.68
N ASP A 24 -5.00 -6.69 -10.54
CA ASP A 24 -4.95 -5.22 -10.52
C ASP A 24 -3.51 -4.70 -10.77
N ALA A 25 -3.36 -3.56 -11.45
CA ALA A 25 -2.05 -2.93 -11.63
C ALA A 25 -1.53 -2.28 -10.32
N VAL A 26 -2.44 -1.75 -9.51
CA VAL A 26 -2.16 -1.11 -8.21
C VAL A 26 -3.03 -1.76 -7.14
N CYS A 27 -2.45 -2.06 -5.99
CA CYS A 27 -3.17 -2.71 -4.90
C CYS A 27 -4.21 -1.76 -4.31
N LYS A 28 -5.48 -2.14 -4.37
CA LYS A 28 -6.60 -1.35 -3.81
C LYS A 28 -6.53 -1.20 -2.28
N GLY A 29 -5.81 -2.10 -1.59
CA GLY A 29 -5.61 -2.02 -0.14
C GLY A 29 -4.49 -1.04 0.24
N CYS A 30 -3.25 -1.38 -0.14
CA CYS A 30 -2.08 -0.61 0.29
C CYS A 30 -1.64 0.50 -0.69
N GLY A 31 -2.20 0.57 -1.90
CA GLY A 31 -1.87 1.60 -2.91
C GLY A 31 -0.56 1.36 -3.67
N ARG A 32 0.11 0.22 -3.45
CA ARG A 32 1.40 -0.12 -4.09
C ARG A 32 1.23 -0.97 -5.34
N THR A 33 2.17 -0.85 -6.27
CA THR A 33 2.31 -1.78 -7.40
C THR A 33 2.88 -3.12 -6.92
N PHE A 34 2.77 -4.16 -7.73
CA PHE A 34 3.31 -5.48 -7.39
C PHE A 34 4.83 -5.47 -7.16
N GLU A 35 5.58 -4.71 -7.96
CA GLU A 35 7.02 -4.55 -7.82
C GLU A 35 7.38 -3.85 -6.50
N GLU A 36 6.68 -2.75 -6.18
CA GLU A 36 6.84 -2.06 -4.91
C GLU A 36 6.53 -2.99 -3.73
N VAL A 37 5.50 -3.84 -3.85
CA VAL A 37 5.19 -4.90 -2.87
C VAL A 37 6.39 -5.83 -2.64
N THR A 38 6.95 -6.33 -3.73
CA THR A 38 8.00 -7.35 -3.73
C THR A 38 9.35 -6.82 -3.21
N PHE A 39 9.73 -5.61 -3.60
CA PHE A 39 11.07 -5.08 -3.33
C PHE A 39 11.18 -4.20 -2.08
N TRP A 40 10.10 -3.97 -1.35
CA TRP A 40 10.09 -3.03 -0.21
C TRP A 40 11.14 -3.26 0.86
N ASN A 41 11.43 -4.52 1.18
CA ASN A 41 12.42 -4.85 2.22
C ASN A 41 13.86 -4.55 1.78
N VAL A 42 14.11 -4.42 0.47
CA VAL A 42 15.43 -4.10 -0.11
C VAL A 42 15.52 -2.66 -0.62
N MET A 43 14.43 -1.88 -0.54
CA MET A 43 14.43 -0.47 -0.89
C MET A 43 15.07 0.39 0.20
N ASP A 44 15.72 1.46 -0.23
CA ASP A 44 16.21 2.52 0.65
C ASP A 44 15.06 3.38 1.18
N ASP A 45 15.28 4.06 2.30
CA ASP A 45 14.23 4.86 2.94
C ASP A 45 13.76 6.03 2.08
N SER A 46 14.62 6.60 1.23
CA SER A 46 14.22 7.63 0.25
C SER A 46 13.23 7.08 -0.78
N GLN A 47 13.45 5.86 -1.26
CA GLN A 47 12.55 5.18 -2.19
C GLN A 47 11.21 4.87 -1.52
N LYS A 48 11.24 4.36 -0.28
CA LYS A 48 10.02 4.11 0.50
C LYS A 48 9.21 5.39 0.73
N GLN A 49 9.88 6.49 1.09
CA GLN A 49 9.23 7.79 1.28
C GLN A 49 8.59 8.32 0.00
N ALA A 50 9.27 8.19 -1.15
CA ALA A 50 8.70 8.60 -2.43
C ALA A 50 7.42 7.82 -2.78
N ILE A 51 7.42 6.50 -2.56
CA ILE A 51 6.25 5.64 -2.75
C ILE A 51 5.12 6.05 -1.81
N LEU A 52 5.41 6.28 -0.53
CA LEU A 52 4.39 6.72 0.44
C LEU A 52 3.79 8.08 0.10
N ALA A 53 4.62 9.02 -0.36
CA ALA A 53 4.15 10.33 -0.80
C ALA A 53 3.20 10.21 -2.00
N ARG A 54 3.51 9.34 -2.97
CA ARG A 54 2.59 9.03 -4.09
C ARG A 54 1.27 8.45 -3.59
N ILE A 55 1.31 7.46 -2.72
CA ILE A 55 0.09 6.81 -2.21
C ILE A 55 -0.78 7.81 -1.47
N ALA A 56 -0.17 8.69 -0.67
CA ALA A 56 -0.89 9.73 0.06
C ALA A 56 -1.59 10.70 -0.90
N SER A 57 -0.91 11.15 -1.97
CA SER A 57 -1.51 12.04 -2.96
C SER A 57 -2.62 11.36 -3.78
N GLU A 58 -2.43 10.09 -4.18
CA GLU A 58 -3.44 9.30 -4.87
C GLU A 58 -4.70 9.08 -4.01
N ARG A 59 -4.53 8.79 -2.73
CA ARG A 59 -5.65 8.64 -1.77
C ARG A 59 -6.37 9.96 -1.53
N ALA A 60 -5.64 11.07 -1.42
CA ALA A 60 -6.24 12.39 -1.30
C ALA A 60 -7.09 12.75 -2.53
N ALA A 61 -6.63 12.39 -3.74
CA ALA A 61 -7.40 12.58 -4.96
C ALA A 61 -8.67 11.70 -5.00
N GLN A 62 -8.56 10.43 -4.61
CA GLN A 62 -9.68 9.47 -4.58
C GLN A 62 -10.71 9.74 -3.46
N ALA A 63 -10.33 10.44 -2.40
CA ALA A 63 -11.26 10.81 -1.32
C ALA A 63 -12.45 11.66 -1.82
N THR A 64 -12.32 12.29 -2.99
CA THR A 64 -13.39 13.07 -3.63
C THR A 64 -14.40 12.23 -4.42
N SER A 65 -14.14 10.93 -4.67
CA SER A 65 -14.91 10.12 -5.61
C SER A 65 -15.75 8.99 -5.02
N THR A 66 -15.93 8.88 -3.70
CA THR A 66 -16.64 7.70 -3.13
C THR A 66 -17.84 8.06 -2.25
N PRO A 67 -19.02 7.51 -2.55
CA PRO A 67 -19.83 6.87 -1.51
C PRO A 67 -19.74 5.34 -1.63
N PRO A 68 -19.35 4.60 -0.57
CA PRO A 68 -19.55 3.17 -0.53
C PRO A 68 -21.01 2.92 -0.17
N ALA A 69 -21.89 2.88 -1.17
CA ALA A 69 -23.21 2.28 -1.00
C ALA A 69 -23.01 0.76 -0.87
N MET A 70 -22.87 0.28 0.36
CA MET A 70 -23.07 -1.13 0.69
C MET A 70 -24.54 -1.46 0.38
N PRO A 71 -24.88 -2.50 -0.41
CA PRO A 71 -26.24 -3.01 -0.40
C PRO A 71 -26.45 -3.70 0.95
N ALA A 72 -27.35 -3.17 1.76
CA ALA A 72 -27.87 -3.86 2.92
C ALA A 72 -28.56 -5.15 2.42
N VAL A 73 -27.99 -6.30 2.77
CA VAL A 73 -28.68 -7.59 2.76
C VAL A 73 -28.83 -8.05 4.20
#